data_AF-A0A7V8JU45-F1
#
_entry.id   AF-A0A7V8JU45-F1
#
_cell.length_a   1.000
_cell.length_b   1.000
_cell.length_c   1.000
_cell.angle_alpha   90.00
_cell.angle_beta   90.00
_cell.angle_gamma   90.00
#
_symmetry.space_group_name_H-M   'P 1'
#
loop_
_entity.id
_entity.type
_entity.pdbx_description
1 polymer ?
#
loop_
_entity_poly.entity_id
_entity_poly.type
_entity_poly.pdbx_seq_one_letter_code
_entity_poly.pdbx_strand_id
1 'polypeptide(L)'
;MTIHLFQICADTADHGDTGFTPLANPEPGAWGDFAAIRRFFHEQAVDDEHWYAFVPRNFSAQTGLTAARIAELVEAEGARDAYTFFPRTIDSAGYLNLFVQGERLLPGVAGTARDFLDGIGLALDPDHFVPAWQNNVCNGFVLARPVFWRTWFDLAEPLYQAADQESGALADKLNRTAPVGEPVSAKFLLAERLASLVLALDQQLQVWHCPAVLMPKAQQVSEQDLAALDGLRASYVESGSPTVRSRFEAIGVRLLRELRKAPARPPSAVAAEQQRAAQPVPAPVAPAPAPLQEAALPFGLKLAGVTPAAADDAAAQAARGELVFGCMTHVPLPVKFPDFVLPIYLGEAQHEGALNLRDLAPEWVPYHPIVGGMLGNFALRNLILRDYPRVRRVGVCMYRKFVSRERISGVPAEDNWMMDVISDKEFAQQSLDQMLEPGSQDFIVGKTCGFSLGGASAGYLSHYSQAHHAEDLLRYAAAAIELGVFDKAEAEAFFSEKIFFMGGVELGVFPAEFWLRAIGQIEAVTWYCVQRYDTRREGYQTRAWAFCAERLGSFLLLRELRGRYGEPAYERFFGQLNLITKGDQKQYVPSH
;
A
#
# COMPACT_ATOMS: atom_id res chain seq x y z
N MET A 1 13.88 -21.94 41.03
CA MET A 1 13.68 -20.71 40.24
C MET A 1 12.21 -20.35 40.35
N THR A 2 11.87 -19.14 40.78
CA THR A 2 10.46 -18.73 40.99
C THR A 2 10.06 -17.76 39.88
N ILE A 3 8.91 -18.02 39.25
CA ILE A 3 8.40 -17.25 38.12
C ILE A 3 7.04 -16.68 38.49
N HIS A 4 6.89 -15.36 38.40
CA HIS A 4 5.62 -14.65 38.58
C HIS A 4 5.12 -14.19 37.21
N LEU A 5 4.10 -14.89 36.71
CA LEU A 5 3.50 -14.66 35.40
C LEU A 5 2.18 -13.92 35.56
N PHE A 6 2.24 -12.59 35.63
CA PHE A 6 1.05 -11.75 35.67
C PHE A 6 0.46 -11.61 34.27
N GLN A 7 -0.87 -11.74 34.15
CA GLN A 7 -1.60 -11.38 32.94
C GLN A 7 -2.48 -10.17 33.21
N ILE A 8 -2.30 -9.13 32.40
CA ILE A 8 -3.04 -7.88 32.54
C ILE A 8 -4.48 -8.12 32.08
N CYS A 9 -5.43 -7.83 32.97
CA CYS A 9 -6.85 -8.14 32.83
C CYS A 9 -7.68 -6.85 32.91
N ALA A 10 -8.87 -6.83 32.29
CA ALA A 10 -9.66 -5.60 32.20
C ALA A 10 -10.12 -5.06 33.58
N ASP A 11 -10.46 -5.95 34.51
CA ASP A 11 -10.88 -5.63 35.86
C ASP A 11 -10.46 -6.74 36.85
N THR A 12 -11.04 -6.76 38.06
CA THR A 12 -10.79 -7.77 39.09
C THR A 12 -11.68 -9.02 38.98
N ALA A 13 -12.62 -9.06 38.03
CA ALA A 13 -13.50 -10.19 37.75
C ALA A 13 -13.00 -11.06 36.59
N ASP A 14 -12.25 -10.49 35.64
CA ASP A 14 -11.50 -11.25 34.64
C ASP A 14 -10.33 -12.02 35.29
N HIS A 15 -10.48 -13.34 35.38
CA HIS A 15 -9.52 -14.24 36.03
C HIS A 15 -8.31 -14.61 35.16
N GLY A 16 -8.20 -14.08 33.93
CA GLY A 16 -7.10 -14.39 33.02
C GLY A 16 -7.21 -15.78 32.36
N ASP A 17 -6.07 -16.26 31.85
CA ASP A 17 -5.86 -17.60 31.29
C ASP A 17 -5.27 -18.54 32.37
N THR A 18 -5.60 -19.83 32.32
CA THR A 18 -5.19 -20.81 33.34
C THR A 18 -3.68 -20.82 33.60
N GLY A 19 -3.31 -20.52 34.85
CA GLY A 19 -1.92 -20.55 35.35
C GLY A 19 -1.21 -19.20 35.34
N PHE A 20 -1.80 -18.15 34.76
CA PHE A 20 -1.37 -16.77 34.98
C PHE A 20 -2.03 -16.20 36.24
N THR A 21 -1.39 -15.21 36.86
CA THR A 21 -2.00 -14.42 37.95
C THR A 21 -2.68 -13.17 37.35
N PRO A 22 -3.99 -12.96 37.51
CA PRO A 22 -4.65 -11.79 36.95
C PRO A 22 -4.18 -10.50 37.65
N LEU A 23 -3.80 -9.51 36.85
CA LEU A 23 -3.42 -8.16 37.27
C LEU A 23 -4.42 -7.16 36.66
N ALA A 24 -5.37 -6.70 37.47
CA ALA A 24 -6.45 -5.82 37.01
C ALA A 24 -5.94 -4.46 36.51
N ASN A 25 -6.54 -3.97 35.42
CA ASN A 25 -6.25 -2.67 34.81
C ASN A 25 -7.54 -1.92 34.40
N PRO A 26 -8.38 -1.50 35.36
CA PRO A 26 -9.72 -0.93 35.09
C PRO A 26 -9.70 0.44 34.42
N GLU A 27 -8.59 1.19 34.54
CA GLU A 27 -8.44 2.53 33.96
C GLU A 27 -7.14 2.59 33.12
N PRO A 28 -7.08 1.90 31.97
CA PRO A 28 -5.88 1.86 31.13
C PRO A 28 -5.61 3.21 30.45
N GLY A 29 -6.65 4.01 30.23
CA GLY A 29 -6.57 5.36 29.67
C GLY A 29 -5.78 5.42 28.35
N ALA A 30 -4.96 6.45 28.20
CA ALA A 30 -4.06 6.63 27.07
C ALA A 30 -2.68 5.94 27.23
N TRP A 31 -2.54 5.04 28.21
CA TRP A 31 -1.31 4.33 28.56
C TRP A 31 -1.40 2.80 28.35
N GLY A 32 -2.60 2.22 28.39
CA GLY A 32 -2.80 0.79 28.19
C GLY A 32 -2.19 -0.06 29.30
N ASP A 33 -1.56 -1.16 28.91
CA ASP A 33 -0.95 -2.15 29.81
C ASP A 33 0.21 -1.57 30.64
N PHE A 34 0.90 -0.53 30.15
CA PHE A 34 1.91 0.22 30.91
C PHE A 34 1.41 0.70 32.27
N ALA A 35 0.14 1.11 32.38
CA ALA A 35 -0.45 1.59 33.62
C ALA A 35 -0.48 0.51 34.72
N ALA A 36 -0.75 -0.74 34.34
CA ALA A 36 -0.75 -1.87 35.27
C ALA A 36 0.66 -2.23 35.74
N ILE A 37 1.64 -2.24 34.81
CA ILE A 37 3.05 -2.51 35.13
C ILE A 37 3.60 -1.42 36.06
N ARG A 38 3.40 -0.13 35.71
CA ARG A 38 3.82 1.00 36.55
C ARG A 38 3.18 0.95 37.94
N ARG A 39 1.86 0.70 38.04
CA ARG A 39 1.17 0.55 39.34
C ARG A 39 1.78 -0.59 40.16
N PHE A 40 2.05 -1.75 39.56
CA PHE A 40 2.65 -2.88 40.26
C PHE A 40 3.97 -2.50 40.95
N PHE A 41 4.88 -1.80 40.27
CA PHE A 41 6.16 -1.38 40.87
C PHE A 41 6.06 -0.23 41.90
N HIS A 42 4.96 0.54 41.90
CA HIS A 42 4.66 1.51 42.96
C HIS A 42 4.02 0.84 44.21
N GLU A 43 3.29 -0.27 44.03
CA GLU A 43 2.49 -0.91 45.10
C GLU A 43 3.10 -2.18 45.69
N GLN A 44 3.97 -2.89 44.96
CA GLN A 44 4.46 -4.23 45.32
C GLN A 44 5.99 -4.27 45.45
N ALA A 45 6.47 -4.94 46.50
CA ALA A 45 7.88 -5.28 46.62
C ALA A 45 8.24 -6.45 45.69
N VAL A 46 9.34 -6.33 44.95
CA VAL A 46 9.90 -7.41 44.13
C VAL A 46 11.15 -8.01 44.77
N ASP A 47 11.34 -9.30 44.54
CA ASP A 47 12.43 -10.12 45.06
C ASP A 47 13.48 -10.34 43.98
N ASP A 48 14.74 -10.00 44.26
CA ASP A 48 15.83 -10.01 43.29
C ASP A 48 16.18 -11.42 42.79
N GLU A 49 15.83 -12.47 43.53
CA GLU A 49 16.02 -13.88 43.13
C GLU A 49 14.81 -14.50 42.40
N HIS A 50 13.83 -13.67 42.02
CA HIS A 50 12.63 -14.07 41.27
C HIS A 50 12.57 -13.44 39.87
N TRP A 51 11.74 -14.02 39.00
CA TRP A 51 11.48 -13.53 37.64
C TRP A 51 10.03 -13.04 37.51
N TYR A 52 9.83 -11.95 36.79
CA TYR A 52 8.56 -11.25 36.65
C TYR A 52 8.24 -11.01 35.18
N ALA A 53 7.00 -11.32 34.77
CA ALA A 53 6.43 -10.97 33.47
C ALA A 53 5.03 -10.38 33.65
N PHE A 54 4.68 -9.43 32.78
CA PHE A 54 3.38 -8.75 32.78
C PHE A 54 2.80 -8.82 31.37
N VAL A 55 2.11 -9.92 31.06
CA VAL A 55 1.69 -10.23 29.69
C VAL A 55 0.31 -9.67 29.36
N PRO A 56 0.03 -9.26 28.11
CA PRO A 56 -1.28 -8.73 27.73
C PRO A 56 -2.38 -9.79 27.82
N ARG A 57 -3.65 -9.36 27.92
CA ARG A 57 -4.80 -10.26 28.07
C ARG A 57 -4.92 -11.34 26.99
N ASN A 58 -4.36 -11.07 25.81
CA ASN A 58 -4.37 -11.95 24.64
C ASN A 58 -3.02 -12.65 24.37
N PHE A 59 -2.05 -12.65 25.31
CA PHE A 59 -0.73 -13.26 25.12
C PHE A 59 -0.80 -14.72 24.61
N SER A 60 -1.59 -15.57 25.26
CA SER A 60 -1.82 -16.97 24.87
C SER A 60 -2.49 -17.12 23.49
N ALA A 61 -3.17 -16.07 23.02
CA ALA A 61 -3.71 -15.98 21.66
C ALA A 61 -2.68 -15.53 20.62
N GLN A 62 -1.67 -14.73 21.01
CA GLN A 62 -0.60 -14.28 20.11
C GLN A 62 0.58 -15.27 20.02
N THR A 63 1.03 -15.85 21.15
CA THR A 63 2.21 -16.76 21.19
C THR A 63 1.83 -18.23 21.05
N GLY A 64 0.67 -18.62 21.59
CA GLY A 64 0.29 -20.03 21.77
C GLY A 64 0.92 -20.71 22.99
N LEU A 65 1.64 -19.96 23.83
CA LEU A 65 2.21 -20.46 25.09
C LEU A 65 1.20 -20.35 26.24
N THR A 66 1.24 -21.31 27.16
CA THR A 66 0.59 -21.25 28.49
C THR A 66 1.62 -20.92 29.57
N ALA A 67 1.17 -20.50 30.76
CA ALA A 67 2.06 -20.25 31.89
C ALA A 67 2.96 -21.46 32.24
N ALA A 68 2.40 -22.67 32.21
CA ALA A 68 3.17 -23.91 32.38
C ALA A 68 4.24 -24.09 31.29
N ARG A 69 3.90 -23.85 30.02
CA ARG A 69 4.87 -23.99 28.92
C ARG A 69 5.97 -22.92 28.93
N ILE A 70 5.69 -21.72 29.46
CA ILE A 70 6.73 -20.72 29.74
C ILE A 70 7.69 -21.29 30.80
N ALA A 71 7.19 -21.79 31.93
CA ALA A 71 8.04 -22.35 32.98
C ALA A 71 8.92 -23.51 32.47
N GLU A 72 8.37 -24.45 31.69
CA GLU A 72 9.13 -25.54 31.05
C GLU A 72 10.26 -25.03 30.15
N LEU A 73 10.03 -24.00 29.34
CA LEU A 73 11.03 -23.44 28.43
C LEU A 73 12.18 -22.74 29.20
N VAL A 74 11.82 -21.98 30.23
CA VAL A 74 12.75 -21.20 31.06
C VAL A 74 13.59 -22.13 31.95
N GLU A 75 13.00 -23.22 32.46
CA GLU A 75 13.73 -24.27 33.19
C GLU A 75 14.67 -25.07 32.27
N ALA A 76 14.26 -25.38 31.03
CA ALA A 76 15.08 -26.12 30.07
C ALA A 76 16.28 -25.34 29.53
N GLU A 77 16.15 -24.01 29.38
CA GLU A 77 17.26 -23.12 29.01
C GLU A 77 18.22 -22.82 30.18
N GLY A 78 17.75 -22.96 31.42
CA GLY A 78 18.47 -22.55 32.62
C GLY A 78 18.43 -21.04 32.87
N ALA A 79 18.99 -20.60 34.00
CA ALA A 79 18.84 -19.24 34.51
C ALA A 79 19.52 -18.17 33.63
N ARG A 80 18.74 -17.14 33.25
CA ARG A 80 19.11 -15.94 32.49
C ARG A 80 18.53 -14.71 33.19
N ASP A 81 19.00 -13.51 32.90
CA ASP A 81 18.44 -12.29 33.49
C ASP A 81 17.12 -11.87 32.83
N ALA A 82 16.98 -12.16 31.52
CA ALA A 82 15.73 -11.95 30.77
C ALA A 82 15.48 -13.04 29.71
N TYR A 83 14.20 -13.30 29.44
CA TYR A 83 13.69 -14.18 28.39
C TYR A 83 12.61 -13.43 27.60
N THR A 84 12.66 -13.50 26.27
CA THR A 84 11.73 -12.77 25.39
C THR A 84 10.88 -13.72 24.55
N PHE A 85 9.58 -13.43 24.44
CA PHE A 85 8.55 -14.29 23.84
C PHE A 85 7.73 -13.56 22.77
N PHE A 86 8.39 -12.74 21.94
CA PHE A 86 7.70 -11.80 21.05
C PHE A 86 7.21 -12.50 19.76
N PRO A 87 5.89 -12.56 19.50
CA PRO A 87 5.33 -13.39 18.44
C PRO A 87 5.35 -12.73 17.04
N ARG A 88 5.88 -11.51 16.92
CA ARG A 88 5.88 -10.69 15.69
C ARG A 88 7.30 -10.52 15.15
N THR A 89 7.94 -11.63 14.81
CA THR A 89 9.36 -11.70 14.39
C THR A 89 9.73 -10.67 13.31
N ILE A 90 8.84 -10.31 12.38
CA ILE A 90 9.15 -9.29 11.36
C ILE A 90 9.03 -7.84 11.86
N ASP A 91 8.22 -7.56 12.89
CA ASP A 91 8.25 -6.24 13.56
C ASP A 91 9.58 -6.05 14.30
N SER A 92 10.21 -7.13 14.76
CA SER A 92 11.54 -7.11 15.38
C SER A 92 12.69 -7.03 14.38
N ALA A 93 12.70 -7.90 13.37
CA ALA A 93 13.82 -8.06 12.43
C ALA A 93 13.74 -7.14 11.20
N GLY A 94 12.54 -6.82 10.72
CA GLY A 94 12.29 -6.01 9.53
C GLY A 94 12.41 -4.49 9.74
N TYR A 95 12.76 -4.05 10.95
CA TYR A 95 13.03 -2.66 11.32
C TYR A 95 14.34 -2.54 12.07
N LEU A 96 15.05 -1.42 11.94
CA LEU A 96 16.28 -1.17 12.69
C LEU A 96 15.99 -1.25 14.20
N ASN A 97 14.94 -0.59 14.66
CA ASN A 97 14.40 -0.69 16.02
C ASN A 97 12.88 -0.42 16.04
N LEU A 98 12.25 -0.63 17.20
CA LEU A 98 10.80 -0.45 17.34
C LEU A 98 10.33 1.02 17.28
N PHE A 99 11.19 2.02 17.48
CA PHE A 99 10.80 3.43 17.31
C PHE A 99 10.62 3.77 15.83
N VAL A 100 11.52 3.30 14.96
CA VAL A 100 11.38 3.37 13.49
C VAL A 100 10.18 2.55 12.99
N GLN A 101 9.85 1.43 13.64
CA GLN A 101 8.59 0.71 13.39
C GLN A 101 7.36 1.57 13.76
N GLY A 102 7.45 2.35 14.83
CA GLY A 102 6.41 3.24 15.34
C GLY A 102 6.05 4.40 14.41
N GLU A 103 6.99 4.91 13.59
CA GLU A 103 6.72 5.96 12.58
C GLU A 103 5.58 5.59 11.62
N ARG A 104 5.38 4.29 11.38
CA ARG A 104 4.27 3.79 10.54
C ARG A 104 2.91 3.84 11.20
N LEU A 105 2.86 4.04 12.51
CA LEU A 105 1.65 4.12 13.34
C LEU A 105 1.35 5.58 13.71
N LEU A 106 2.39 6.38 13.96
CA LEU A 106 2.28 7.82 14.24
C LEU A 106 3.53 8.57 13.72
N PRO A 107 3.45 9.26 12.57
CA PRO A 107 4.59 9.98 12.00
C PRO A 107 5.18 11.03 12.95
N GLY A 108 6.50 11.05 13.13
CA GLY A 108 7.24 11.90 14.08
C GLY A 108 7.37 11.34 15.50
N VAL A 109 7.00 10.07 15.75
CA VAL A 109 7.18 9.41 17.04
C VAL A 109 8.64 9.04 17.34
N ALA A 110 9.47 8.75 16.32
CA ALA A 110 10.91 8.57 16.49
C ALA A 110 11.60 9.91 16.82
N GLY A 111 11.13 11.01 16.24
CA GLY A 111 11.50 12.36 16.67
C GLY A 111 11.13 12.62 18.13
N THR A 112 9.89 12.29 18.52
CA THR A 112 9.41 12.40 19.91
C THR A 112 10.23 11.53 20.88
N ALA A 113 10.63 10.33 20.46
CA ALA A 113 11.51 9.46 21.24
C ALA A 113 12.90 10.08 21.44
N ARG A 114 13.48 10.67 20.38
CA ARG A 114 14.75 11.43 20.47
C ARG A 114 14.64 12.60 21.45
N ASP A 115 13.61 13.43 21.32
CA ASP A 115 13.36 14.57 22.22
C ASP A 115 13.26 14.13 23.71
N PHE A 116 12.60 13.00 23.98
CA PHE A 116 12.50 12.43 25.32
C PHE A 116 13.84 11.89 25.83
N LEU A 117 14.57 11.13 25.02
CA LEU A 117 15.84 10.51 25.39
C LEU A 117 16.93 11.55 25.64
N ASP A 118 17.06 12.55 24.77
CA ASP A 118 17.94 13.70 24.97
C ASP A 118 17.56 14.46 26.26
N GLY A 119 16.25 14.59 26.56
CA GLY A 119 15.73 15.21 27.78
C GLY A 119 16.14 14.50 29.08
N ILE A 120 16.32 13.18 29.06
CA ILE A 120 16.85 12.38 30.19
C ILE A 120 18.37 12.10 30.07
N GLY A 121 19.07 12.78 29.16
CA GLY A 121 20.53 12.69 28.99
C GLY A 121 21.03 11.45 28.21
N LEU A 122 20.13 10.65 27.64
CA LEU A 122 20.44 9.51 26.78
C LEU A 122 20.54 9.96 25.32
N ALA A 123 21.69 10.51 24.94
CA ALA A 123 21.97 10.96 23.57
C ALA A 123 22.01 9.78 22.57
N LEU A 124 20.83 9.41 22.05
CA LEU A 124 20.62 8.27 21.16
C LEU A 124 19.74 8.69 19.98
N ASP A 125 20.23 8.43 18.77
CA ASP A 125 19.55 8.70 17.51
C ASP A 125 18.66 7.50 17.11
N PRO A 126 17.33 7.57 17.19
CA PRO A 126 16.48 6.42 16.90
C PRO A 126 16.47 6.05 15.41
N ASP A 127 16.84 6.95 14.51
CA ASP A 127 16.92 6.67 13.08
C ASP A 127 18.20 5.91 12.71
N HIS A 128 19.23 5.95 13.56
CA HIS A 128 20.52 5.29 13.36
C HIS A 128 20.83 4.19 14.39
N PHE A 129 19.95 3.96 15.36
CA PHE A 129 20.12 2.93 16.39
C PHE A 129 19.78 1.52 15.87
N VAL A 130 20.75 0.60 15.90
CA VAL A 130 20.63 -0.76 15.34
C VAL A 130 21.07 -1.82 16.38
N PRO A 131 20.21 -2.20 17.33
CA PRO A 131 20.49 -3.30 18.26
C PRO A 131 20.44 -4.67 17.57
N ALA A 132 20.72 -5.74 18.32
CA ALA A 132 20.30 -7.09 17.95
C ALA A 132 18.76 -7.13 17.83
N TRP A 133 18.20 -7.72 16.77
CA TRP A 133 16.74 -7.69 16.56
C TRP A 133 15.97 -8.51 17.59
N GLN A 134 16.61 -9.49 18.21
CA GLN A 134 16.10 -10.27 19.33
C GLN A 134 15.68 -9.38 20.51
N ASN A 135 16.25 -8.18 20.60
CA ASN A 135 16.00 -7.19 21.65
C ASN A 135 14.86 -6.22 21.25
N ASN A 136 14.42 -6.19 19.99
CA ASN A 136 13.30 -5.38 19.50
C ASN A 136 11.95 -6.01 19.92
N VAL A 137 11.60 -5.93 21.20
CA VAL A 137 10.36 -6.50 21.77
C VAL A 137 9.57 -5.50 22.60
N CYS A 138 8.24 -5.64 22.64
CA CYS A 138 7.38 -4.85 23.54
C CYS A 138 7.38 -5.40 24.98
N ASN A 139 7.08 -4.53 25.95
CA ASN A 139 7.04 -4.86 27.40
C ASN A 139 6.31 -6.17 27.72
N GLY A 140 5.12 -6.34 27.13
CA GLY A 140 4.23 -7.48 27.38
C GLY A 140 4.74 -8.86 26.96
N PHE A 141 5.98 -8.96 26.48
CA PHE A 141 6.60 -10.20 26.00
C PHE A 141 7.96 -10.47 26.63
N VAL A 142 8.27 -9.84 27.77
CA VAL A 142 9.50 -10.06 28.55
C VAL A 142 9.19 -10.72 29.90
N LEU A 143 9.99 -11.73 30.24
CA LEU A 143 10.12 -12.30 31.58
C LEU A 143 11.54 -12.00 32.08
N ALA A 144 11.69 -11.26 33.18
CA ALA A 144 13.02 -10.86 33.64
C ALA A 144 13.13 -10.70 35.16
N ARG A 145 14.37 -10.72 35.66
CA ARG A 145 14.72 -10.38 37.05
C ARG A 145 14.51 -8.87 37.32
N PRO A 146 14.35 -8.43 38.59
CA PRO A 146 14.17 -7.01 38.89
C PRO A 146 15.31 -6.09 38.44
N VAL A 147 16.52 -6.56 38.17
CA VAL A 147 17.60 -5.72 37.59
C VAL A 147 17.17 -5.09 36.25
N PHE A 148 16.51 -5.87 35.38
CA PHE A 148 15.92 -5.36 34.15
C PHE A 148 14.75 -4.40 34.42
N TRP A 149 13.85 -4.78 35.33
CA TRP A 149 12.65 -4.00 35.61
C TRP A 149 12.92 -2.68 36.35
N ARG A 150 14.01 -2.59 37.13
CA ARG A 150 14.50 -1.32 37.71
C ARG A 150 14.91 -0.35 36.60
N THR A 151 15.80 -0.77 35.70
CA THR A 151 16.20 0.04 34.53
C THR A 151 15.02 0.40 33.62
N TRP A 152 14.01 -0.49 33.49
CA TRP A 152 12.75 -0.18 32.81
C TRP A 152 11.94 0.90 33.53
N PHE A 153 11.84 0.81 34.86
CA PHE A 153 11.07 1.74 35.70
C PHE A 153 11.72 3.13 35.77
N ASP A 154 13.06 3.19 35.82
CA ASP A 154 13.87 4.40 35.75
C ASP A 154 13.69 5.17 34.41
N LEU A 155 13.26 4.48 33.34
CA LEU A 155 12.84 5.09 32.06
C LEU A 155 11.33 5.38 32.02
N ALA A 156 10.52 4.54 32.65
CA ALA A 156 9.05 4.64 32.67
C ALA A 156 8.56 5.86 33.46
N GLU A 157 9.16 6.14 34.62
CA GLU A 157 8.70 7.20 35.50
C GLU A 157 8.97 8.61 34.90
N PRO A 158 10.15 8.93 34.32
CA PRO A 158 10.35 10.17 33.57
C PRO A 158 9.43 10.30 32.34
N LEU A 159 9.16 9.20 31.61
CA LEU A 159 8.23 9.23 30.48
C LEU A 159 6.81 9.58 30.93
N TYR A 160 6.37 9.06 32.08
CA TYR A 160 5.08 9.38 32.67
C TYR A 160 5.01 10.84 33.13
N GLN A 161 6.05 11.34 33.79
CA GLN A 161 6.13 12.73 34.27
C GLN A 161 6.11 13.74 33.11
N ALA A 162 6.98 13.55 32.11
CA ALA A 162 7.07 14.41 30.92
C ALA A 162 5.79 14.42 30.06
N ALA A 163 4.91 13.42 30.20
CA ALA A 163 3.64 13.34 29.47
C ALA A 163 2.42 13.82 30.28
N ASP A 164 2.31 13.48 31.56
CA ASP A 164 1.08 13.66 32.36
C ASP A 164 1.21 14.68 33.50
N GLN A 165 2.42 15.13 33.84
CA GLN A 165 2.68 16.06 34.95
C GLN A 165 3.35 17.37 34.52
N GLU A 166 4.15 17.34 33.46
CA GLU A 166 4.80 18.51 32.88
C GLU A 166 3.95 19.20 31.80
N SER A 167 4.40 20.37 31.32
CA SER A 167 3.75 21.10 30.23
C SER A 167 4.77 21.75 29.30
N GLY A 168 4.50 21.72 28.00
CA GLY A 168 5.36 22.26 26.96
C GLY A 168 5.53 21.29 25.78
N ALA A 169 6.42 21.65 24.85
CA ALA A 169 6.50 21.01 23.55
C ALA A 169 6.78 19.49 23.57
N LEU A 170 7.43 18.95 24.62
CA LEU A 170 7.61 17.50 24.77
C LEU A 170 6.30 16.83 25.23
N ALA A 171 5.62 17.38 26.25
CA ALA A 171 4.30 16.91 26.68
C ALA A 171 3.27 16.95 25.55
N ASP A 172 3.28 18.00 24.73
CA ASP A 172 2.42 18.13 23.54
C ASP A 172 2.70 17.02 22.51
N LYS A 173 3.99 16.77 22.20
CA LYS A 173 4.41 15.69 21.30
C LYS A 173 4.04 14.30 21.84
N LEU A 174 4.18 14.07 23.15
CA LEU A 174 3.87 12.82 23.84
C LEU A 174 2.37 12.52 23.89
N ASN A 175 1.53 13.54 24.10
CA ASN A 175 0.07 13.37 24.14
C ASN A 175 -0.60 13.34 22.76
N ARG A 176 0.11 13.73 21.70
CA ARG A 176 -0.38 13.65 20.32
C ARG A 176 -0.83 12.23 19.96
N THR A 177 -2.05 12.12 19.44
CA THR A 177 -2.66 10.89 18.95
C THR A 177 -2.58 10.76 17.42
N ALA A 178 -2.77 9.54 16.92
CA ALA A 178 -3.02 9.29 15.50
C ALA A 178 -4.34 9.97 15.06
N PRO A 179 -4.37 10.65 13.90
CA PRO A 179 -5.55 11.41 13.46
C PRO A 179 -6.71 10.54 12.96
N VAL A 180 -6.48 9.26 12.67
CA VAL A 180 -7.48 8.28 12.20
C VAL A 180 -7.13 6.90 12.75
N GLY A 181 -8.11 6.18 13.32
CA GLY A 181 -7.95 4.82 13.82
C GLY A 181 -8.43 4.66 15.27
N GLU A 182 -7.99 3.59 15.93
CA GLU A 182 -7.97 3.56 17.40
C GLU A 182 -6.98 4.63 17.90
N PRO A 183 -7.26 5.37 18.99
CA PRO A 183 -6.52 6.57 19.39
C PRO A 183 -5.17 6.24 20.05
N VAL A 184 -4.24 5.72 19.25
CA VAL A 184 -2.84 5.46 19.64
C VAL A 184 -2.12 6.80 19.86
N SER A 185 -1.53 6.99 21.04
CA SER A 185 -0.73 8.16 21.42
C SER A 185 0.77 7.92 21.25
N ALA A 186 1.57 8.98 21.12
CA ALA A 186 3.03 8.86 21.11
C ALA A 186 3.53 8.26 22.44
N LYS A 187 2.99 8.71 23.59
CA LYS A 187 3.36 8.18 24.91
C LYS A 187 3.05 6.68 25.05
N PHE A 188 1.92 6.19 24.54
CA PHE A 188 1.63 4.75 24.47
C PHE A 188 2.67 4.00 23.62
N LEU A 189 3.02 4.53 22.44
CA LEU A 189 3.99 3.89 21.56
C LEU A 189 5.40 3.82 22.17
N LEU A 190 5.85 4.88 22.83
CA LEU A 190 7.13 4.92 23.55
C LEU A 190 7.10 3.96 24.76
N ALA A 191 6.05 4.05 25.58
CA ALA A 191 5.87 3.23 26.78
C ALA A 191 5.98 1.74 26.47
N GLU A 192 5.24 1.25 25.46
CA GLU A 192 5.25 -0.15 25.01
C GLU A 192 6.64 -0.66 24.57
N ARG A 193 7.57 0.24 24.24
CA ARG A 193 8.88 -0.06 23.64
C ARG A 193 10.05 0.10 24.61
N LEU A 194 9.84 0.58 25.83
CA LEU A 194 10.92 0.78 26.81
C LEU A 194 11.71 -0.50 27.08
N ALA A 195 11.05 -1.67 27.11
CA ALA A 195 11.72 -2.97 27.21
C ALA A 195 12.79 -3.18 26.13
N SER A 196 12.50 -2.82 24.87
CA SER A 196 13.48 -2.92 23.78
C SER A 196 14.69 -2.01 23.95
N LEU A 197 14.53 -0.86 24.62
CA LEU A 197 15.63 0.05 24.91
C LEU A 197 16.52 -0.51 26.04
N VAL A 198 15.94 -1.05 27.12
CA VAL A 198 16.71 -1.66 28.21
C VAL A 198 17.54 -2.84 27.70
N LEU A 199 16.93 -3.78 26.96
CA LEU A 199 17.65 -4.92 26.37
C LEU A 199 18.73 -4.48 25.37
N ALA A 200 18.61 -3.30 24.77
CA ALA A 200 19.55 -2.81 23.77
C ALA A 200 20.73 -2.00 24.35
N LEU A 201 20.53 -1.37 25.50
CA LEU A 201 21.57 -0.58 26.19
C LEU A 201 22.35 -1.40 27.22
N ASP A 202 21.68 -2.27 27.99
CA ASP A 202 22.35 -3.08 29.02
C ASP A 202 22.91 -4.39 28.44
N GLN A 203 24.17 -4.31 28.00
CA GLN A 203 24.93 -5.45 27.47
C GLN A 203 25.42 -6.43 28.55
N GLN A 204 25.12 -6.22 29.84
CA GLN A 204 25.48 -7.17 30.90
C GLN A 204 24.41 -8.26 31.06
N LEU A 205 23.14 -7.92 30.78
CA LEU A 205 22.01 -8.85 30.88
C LEU A 205 22.24 -10.11 30.04
N GLN A 206 22.15 -11.28 30.67
CA GLN A 206 22.04 -12.53 29.94
C GLN A 206 20.61 -12.67 29.41
N VAL A 207 20.43 -12.46 28.12
CA VAL A 207 19.11 -12.50 27.45
C VAL A 207 18.96 -13.77 26.61
N TRP A 208 17.84 -14.47 26.75
CA TRP A 208 17.41 -15.51 25.82
C TRP A 208 16.21 -15.05 24.98
N HIS A 209 16.23 -15.38 23.70
CA HIS A 209 15.12 -15.10 22.78
C HIS A 209 14.45 -16.40 22.37
N CYS A 210 13.18 -16.57 22.73
CA CYS A 210 12.42 -17.76 22.41
C CYS A 210 12.27 -17.89 20.88
N PRO A 211 12.84 -18.93 20.25
CA PRO A 211 12.72 -19.10 18.80
C PRO A 211 11.25 -19.24 18.39
N ALA A 212 10.86 -18.62 17.27
CA ALA A 212 9.46 -18.60 16.81
C ALA A 212 8.85 -20.01 16.65
N VAL A 213 9.66 -21.03 16.33
CA VAL A 213 9.25 -22.43 16.24
C VAL A 213 8.77 -23.03 17.57
N LEU A 214 9.17 -22.47 18.71
CA LEU A 214 8.71 -22.88 20.05
C LEU A 214 7.41 -22.17 20.48
N MET A 215 6.93 -21.20 19.70
CA MET A 215 5.71 -20.43 19.94
C MET A 215 4.65 -20.77 18.88
N PRO A 216 3.68 -21.68 19.13
CA PRO A 216 2.82 -22.26 18.11
C PRO A 216 1.93 -21.29 17.30
N LYS A 217 1.77 -20.04 17.75
CA LYS A 217 1.02 -18.99 17.04
C LYS A 217 1.89 -17.81 16.58
N ALA A 218 3.19 -17.83 16.88
CA ALA A 218 4.11 -16.79 16.44
C ALA A 218 4.32 -16.81 14.92
N GLN A 219 4.66 -15.64 14.41
CA GLN A 219 4.98 -15.37 13.02
C GLN A 219 6.30 -16.05 12.61
N GLN A 220 6.20 -17.12 11.83
CA GLN A 220 7.38 -17.80 11.28
C GLN A 220 7.98 -16.98 10.11
N VAL A 221 9.30 -16.85 10.08
CA VAL A 221 10.08 -16.20 9.01
C VAL A 221 11.17 -17.19 8.59
N SER A 222 11.58 -17.21 7.32
CA SER A 222 12.62 -18.15 6.88
C SER A 222 13.98 -17.80 7.48
N GLU A 223 14.80 -18.80 7.80
CA GLU A 223 16.16 -18.60 8.30
C GLU A 223 17.02 -17.82 7.29
N GLN A 224 16.78 -18.03 5.99
CA GLN A 224 17.45 -17.30 4.90
C GLN A 224 17.09 -15.81 4.91
N ASP A 225 15.82 -15.46 5.12
CA ASP A 225 15.38 -14.07 5.17
C ASP A 225 15.85 -13.35 6.46
N LEU A 226 15.88 -14.05 7.60
CA LEU A 226 16.45 -13.52 8.84
C LEU A 226 17.97 -13.28 8.68
N ALA A 227 18.72 -14.24 8.14
CA ALA A 227 20.14 -14.07 7.86
C ALA A 227 20.42 -12.95 6.84
N ALA A 228 19.55 -12.76 5.85
CA ALA A 228 19.66 -11.66 4.88
C ALA A 228 19.38 -10.29 5.52
N LEU A 229 18.41 -10.19 6.43
CA LEU A 229 18.18 -8.98 7.22
C LEU A 229 19.39 -8.68 8.10
N ASP A 230 19.90 -9.66 8.86
CA ASP A 230 21.02 -9.48 9.79
C ASP A 230 22.33 -9.12 9.10
N GLY A 231 22.62 -9.73 7.94
CA GLY A 231 23.75 -9.34 7.11
C GLY A 231 23.67 -7.87 6.65
N LEU A 232 22.47 -7.37 6.33
CA LEU A 232 22.27 -5.97 5.97
C LEU A 232 22.30 -5.03 7.18
N ARG A 233 21.84 -5.45 8.37
CA ARG A 233 21.99 -4.69 9.63
C ARG A 233 23.46 -4.45 9.94
N ALA A 234 24.26 -5.52 9.97
CA ALA A 234 25.70 -5.45 10.20
C ALA A 234 26.40 -4.56 9.15
N SER A 235 26.08 -4.77 7.86
CA SER A 235 26.60 -3.94 6.76
C SER A 235 26.25 -2.45 6.91
N TYR A 236 25.09 -2.11 7.47
CA TYR A 236 24.68 -0.72 7.69
C TYR A 236 25.42 -0.11 8.90
N VAL A 237 25.59 -0.86 9.99
CA VAL A 237 26.38 -0.42 11.16
C VAL A 237 27.85 -0.15 10.79
N GLU A 238 28.45 -0.97 9.93
CA GLU A 238 29.84 -0.78 9.48
C GLU A 238 29.99 0.40 8.50
N SER A 239 29.04 0.59 7.58
CA SER A 239 29.21 1.51 6.43
C SER A 239 28.43 2.83 6.50
N GLY A 240 27.40 2.92 7.34
CA GLY A 240 26.42 4.02 7.33
C GLY A 240 25.66 4.18 6.00
N SER A 241 25.79 3.24 5.06
CA SER A 241 25.41 3.44 3.66
C SER A 241 23.88 3.54 3.46
N PRO A 242 23.36 4.65 2.87
CA PRO A 242 21.95 4.76 2.52
C PRO A 242 21.47 3.64 1.60
N THR A 243 22.32 3.18 0.67
CA THR A 243 21.99 2.07 -0.25
C THR A 243 21.82 0.73 0.47
N VAL A 244 22.56 0.49 1.55
CA VAL A 244 22.36 -0.71 2.40
C VAL A 244 21.07 -0.60 3.19
N ARG A 245 20.79 0.58 3.78
CA ARG A 245 19.53 0.87 4.49
C ARG A 245 18.31 0.67 3.59
N SER A 246 18.27 1.24 2.38
CA SER A 246 17.14 1.05 1.47
C SER A 246 16.95 -0.41 1.02
N ARG A 247 18.02 -1.22 0.95
CA ARG A 247 17.91 -2.67 0.71
C ARG A 247 17.31 -3.41 1.89
N PHE A 248 17.72 -3.07 3.12
CA PHE A 248 17.15 -3.61 4.35
C PHE A 248 15.64 -3.29 4.46
N GLU A 249 15.29 -2.01 4.30
CA GLU A 249 13.91 -1.53 4.32
C GLU A 249 13.04 -2.20 3.25
N ALA A 250 13.57 -2.39 2.04
CA ALA A 250 12.88 -3.11 0.96
C ALA A 250 12.58 -4.57 1.32
N ILE A 251 13.51 -5.30 1.92
CA ILE A 251 13.30 -6.70 2.36
C ILE A 251 12.31 -6.76 3.52
N GLY A 252 12.42 -5.87 4.51
CA GLY A 252 11.45 -5.77 5.61
C GLY A 252 10.02 -5.54 5.11
N VAL A 253 9.84 -4.58 4.19
CA VAL A 253 8.54 -4.31 3.54
C VAL A 253 8.04 -5.49 2.69
N ARG A 254 8.94 -6.21 2.00
CA ARG A 254 8.61 -7.43 1.24
C ARG A 254 8.03 -8.52 2.14
N LEU A 255 8.73 -8.82 3.24
CA LEU A 255 8.36 -9.84 4.22
C LEU A 255 7.07 -9.47 4.98
N LEU A 256 6.92 -8.22 5.42
CA LEU A 256 5.67 -7.72 5.99
C LEU A 256 4.47 -7.88 5.05
N ARG A 257 4.69 -7.69 3.74
CA ARG A 257 3.66 -7.88 2.71
C ARG A 257 3.35 -9.36 2.47
N GLU A 258 4.36 -10.24 2.51
CA GLU A 258 4.21 -11.69 2.42
C GLU A 258 3.44 -12.26 3.63
N LEU A 259 3.80 -11.83 4.83
CA LEU A 259 3.19 -12.29 6.08
C LEU A 259 1.76 -11.76 6.28
N ARG A 260 1.40 -10.61 5.69
CA ARG A 260 0.01 -10.12 5.60
C ARG A 260 -0.82 -10.81 4.50
N LYS A 261 -0.19 -11.50 3.54
CA LYS A 261 -0.88 -12.36 2.56
C LYS A 261 -1.18 -13.75 3.13
N ALA A 262 -0.39 -14.24 4.09
CA ALA A 262 -0.51 -15.60 4.64
C ALA A 262 -1.78 -15.76 5.50
N PRO A 263 -2.77 -16.58 5.09
CA PRO A 263 -3.83 -17.00 5.99
C PRO A 263 -3.30 -18.10 6.93
N ALA A 264 -3.88 -18.19 8.13
CA ALA A 264 -3.74 -19.42 8.91
C ALA A 264 -4.33 -20.59 8.11
N ARG A 265 -3.51 -21.62 7.80
CA ARG A 265 -3.97 -22.81 7.06
C ARG A 265 -5.10 -23.49 7.86
N PRO A 266 -6.31 -23.66 7.30
CA PRO A 266 -7.35 -24.43 7.98
C PRO A 266 -6.92 -25.91 8.07
N PRO A 267 -7.26 -26.65 9.16
CA PRO A 267 -6.82 -28.04 9.33
C PRO A 267 -7.17 -28.98 8.17
N SER A 268 -8.25 -28.70 7.45
CA SER A 268 -8.69 -29.44 6.26
C SER A 268 -7.70 -29.39 5.09
N ALA A 269 -6.87 -28.33 4.99
CA ALA A 269 -5.89 -28.20 3.90
C ALA A 269 -4.78 -29.26 4.00
N VAL A 270 -4.31 -29.56 5.21
CA VAL A 270 -3.25 -30.57 5.45
C VAL A 270 -3.73 -31.98 5.08
N ALA A 271 -4.99 -32.30 5.39
CA ALA A 271 -5.60 -33.57 4.99
C ALA A 271 -5.77 -33.70 3.46
N ALA A 272 -6.12 -32.61 2.76
CA ALA A 272 -6.26 -32.61 1.31
C ALA A 272 -4.91 -32.72 0.57
N GLU A 273 -3.83 -32.17 1.15
CA GLU A 273 -2.48 -32.20 0.57
C GLU A 273 -1.91 -33.63 0.56
N GLN A 274 -2.15 -34.41 1.62
CA GLN A 274 -1.79 -35.83 1.69
C GLN A 274 -2.51 -36.69 0.63
N GLN A 275 -3.75 -36.35 0.26
CA GLN A 275 -4.48 -37.07 -0.79
C GLN A 275 -4.01 -36.71 -2.21
N ARG A 276 -3.48 -35.50 -2.43
CA ARG A 276 -3.01 -35.05 -3.76
C ARG A 276 -1.63 -35.60 -4.15
N ALA A 277 -0.82 -36.07 -3.20
CA ALA A 277 0.49 -36.68 -3.48
C ALA A 277 0.41 -38.03 -4.23
N ALA A 278 -0.79 -38.58 -4.47
CA ALA A 278 -1.01 -39.93 -4.96
C ALA A 278 -1.37 -40.07 -6.46
N GLN A 279 -1.31 -39.00 -7.28
CA GLN A 279 -1.69 -39.05 -8.71
C GLN A 279 -0.67 -38.35 -9.64
N PRO A 280 -0.25 -38.99 -10.76
CA PRO A 280 0.70 -38.41 -11.73
C PRO A 280 0.03 -37.61 -12.87
N VAL A 281 0.79 -36.72 -13.50
CA VAL A 281 0.39 -35.80 -14.60
C VAL A 281 1.58 -35.67 -15.58
N PRO A 282 1.40 -35.89 -16.91
CA PRO A 282 1.43 -34.80 -17.91
C PRO A 282 0.50 -35.09 -19.14
N ALA A 283 0.45 -34.38 -20.29
CA ALA A 283 1.36 -33.40 -20.92
C ALA A 283 0.63 -32.39 -21.86
N PRO A 284 1.30 -31.31 -22.36
CA PRO A 284 0.66 -30.16 -23.05
C PRO A 284 0.98 -30.01 -24.56
N VAL A 285 0.29 -29.08 -25.25
CA VAL A 285 0.61 -28.56 -26.61
C VAL A 285 0.26 -27.05 -26.72
N ALA A 286 0.94 -26.30 -27.60
CA ALA A 286 0.80 -24.86 -27.93
C ALA A 286 1.01 -24.65 -29.47
N PRO A 287 1.12 -23.43 -30.10
CA PRO A 287 1.09 -22.04 -29.60
C PRO A 287 0.23 -21.04 -30.46
N ALA A 288 0.59 -19.74 -30.48
CA ALA A 288 -0.07 -18.55 -31.06
C ALA A 288 0.19 -18.33 -32.60
N PRO A 289 0.01 -17.16 -33.30
CA PRO A 289 -0.15 -15.73 -32.89
C PRO A 289 -1.16 -14.83 -33.69
N ALA A 290 -1.10 -13.49 -33.52
CA ALA A 290 -1.83 -12.40 -34.24
C ALA A 290 -1.09 -11.91 -35.53
N PRO A 291 -1.58 -10.93 -36.37
CA PRO A 291 -1.35 -9.46 -36.13
C PRO A 291 -2.22 -8.34 -36.88
N LEU A 292 -2.50 -7.19 -36.22
CA LEU A 292 -2.30 -5.76 -36.68
C LEU A 292 -3.08 -5.18 -37.94
N GLN A 293 -3.01 -3.92 -38.49
CA GLN A 293 -2.26 -2.63 -38.28
C GLN A 293 -2.86 -1.36 -39.02
N GLU A 294 -2.58 -0.10 -38.57
CA GLU A 294 -2.53 1.24 -39.29
C GLU A 294 -3.79 1.80 -40.07
N ALA A 295 -3.98 3.01 -40.67
CA ALA A 295 -3.46 4.43 -40.69
C ALA A 295 -4.25 5.29 -41.76
N ALA A 296 -4.28 6.66 -41.88
CA ALA A 296 -4.06 7.86 -41.00
C ALA A 296 -4.12 9.26 -41.76
N LEU A 297 -4.66 10.35 -41.14
CA LEU A 297 -4.56 11.82 -41.51
C LEU A 297 -5.09 12.24 -42.93
N PRO A 298 -4.92 13.45 -43.55
CA PRO A 298 -4.64 14.87 -43.12
C PRO A 298 -5.55 16.00 -43.76
N PHE A 299 -5.79 17.22 -43.18
CA PHE A 299 -5.91 18.57 -43.88
C PHE A 299 -6.65 19.73 -43.12
N GLY A 300 -5.92 20.62 -42.45
CA GLY A 300 -6.50 21.83 -41.80
C GLY A 300 -6.53 23.13 -42.65
N LEU A 301 -6.71 24.28 -41.99
CA LEU A 301 -6.62 25.62 -42.59
C LEU A 301 -6.06 26.67 -41.59
N LYS A 302 -5.60 27.84 -42.08
CA LYS A 302 -4.89 28.87 -41.28
C LYS A 302 -5.50 30.27 -41.41
N LEU A 303 -5.37 31.06 -40.34
CA LEU A 303 -5.33 32.54 -40.35
C LEU A 303 -4.20 33.02 -39.41
N ALA A 304 -3.81 34.29 -39.50
CA ALA A 304 -2.52 34.78 -38.99
C ALA A 304 -2.65 35.96 -38.01
N GLY A 305 -1.57 36.27 -37.27
CA GLY A 305 -1.30 37.67 -36.87
C GLY A 305 -0.98 37.99 -35.42
N VAL A 306 -0.74 37.03 -34.52
CA VAL A 306 -0.23 37.31 -33.16
C VAL A 306 1.24 36.92 -33.07
N THR A 307 2.12 37.85 -32.71
CA THR A 307 3.49 37.55 -32.28
C THR A 307 3.41 36.79 -30.96
N PRO A 308 3.82 35.50 -30.88
CA PRO A 308 3.45 34.69 -29.72
C PRO A 308 4.15 35.13 -28.44
N ALA A 309 3.40 35.22 -27.34
CA ALA A 309 3.92 34.64 -26.11
C ALA A 309 4.26 33.18 -26.43
N ALA A 310 5.48 32.72 -26.12
CA ALA A 310 5.99 31.41 -26.53
C ALA A 310 4.93 30.34 -26.23
N ALA A 311 4.40 29.72 -27.29
CA ALA A 311 3.09 29.08 -27.27
C ALA A 311 3.02 28.06 -26.12
N ASP A 312 2.04 28.21 -25.23
CA ASP A 312 1.89 27.30 -24.08
C ASP A 312 1.12 26.03 -24.47
N ASP A 313 1.45 25.49 -25.65
CA ASP A 313 0.89 24.27 -26.22
C ASP A 313 1.51 23.01 -25.62
N ALA A 314 0.94 21.85 -25.92
CA ALA A 314 1.39 20.56 -25.41
C ALA A 314 2.88 20.28 -25.71
N ALA A 315 3.36 20.65 -26.90
CA ALA A 315 4.73 20.37 -27.32
C ALA A 315 5.72 21.25 -26.55
N ALA A 316 5.41 22.53 -26.36
CA ALA A 316 6.21 23.44 -25.56
C ALA A 316 6.18 23.10 -24.06
N GLN A 317 5.05 22.68 -23.51
CA GLN A 317 4.96 22.21 -22.12
C GLN A 317 5.75 20.90 -21.91
N ALA A 318 5.68 19.96 -22.85
CA ALA A 318 6.46 18.72 -22.80
C ALA A 318 7.97 18.97 -22.94
N ALA A 319 8.39 19.88 -23.83
CA ALA A 319 9.79 20.28 -23.96
C ALA A 319 10.37 20.93 -22.68
N ARG A 320 9.52 21.51 -21.82
CA ARG A 320 9.92 22.01 -20.49
C ARG A 320 9.84 20.95 -19.37
N GLY A 321 9.26 19.78 -19.66
CA GLY A 321 8.97 18.73 -18.69
C GLY A 321 7.77 19.02 -17.78
N GLU A 322 6.89 19.96 -18.18
CA GLU A 322 5.73 20.41 -17.41
C GLU A 322 4.45 19.62 -17.76
N LEU A 323 4.38 19.06 -18.97
CA LEU A 323 3.40 18.08 -19.39
C LEU A 323 4.12 16.77 -19.72
N VAL A 324 3.62 15.64 -19.22
CA VAL A 324 4.02 14.31 -19.72
C VAL A 324 2.77 13.63 -20.25
N PHE A 325 2.77 13.24 -21.52
CA PHE A 325 1.62 12.59 -22.15
C PHE A 325 2.00 11.16 -22.53
N GLY A 326 1.33 10.15 -21.98
CA GLY A 326 1.57 8.74 -22.30
C GLY A 326 0.47 8.13 -23.18
N CYS A 327 0.86 7.26 -24.12
CA CYS A 327 -0.06 6.47 -24.94
C CYS A 327 0.14 4.96 -24.70
N MET A 328 -0.86 4.29 -24.12
CA MET A 328 -0.74 2.87 -23.76
C MET A 328 -1.08 1.99 -24.96
N THR A 329 -0.17 1.07 -25.32
CA THR A 329 -0.38 0.18 -26.46
C THR A 329 0.15 -1.24 -26.26
N HIS A 330 -0.59 -2.23 -26.76
CA HIS A 330 -0.19 -3.65 -26.86
C HIS A 330 -0.07 -4.09 -28.33
N VAL A 331 0.00 -3.12 -29.24
CA VAL A 331 0.15 -3.24 -30.71
C VAL A 331 0.95 -2.04 -31.23
N PRO A 332 1.60 -2.07 -32.41
CA PRO A 332 1.98 -0.84 -33.10
C PRO A 332 0.79 0.12 -33.25
N LEU A 333 1.09 1.41 -33.10
CA LEU A 333 0.11 2.49 -33.11
C LEU A 333 -0.60 2.55 -34.47
N PRO A 334 -1.91 2.81 -34.53
CA PRO A 334 -2.65 2.89 -35.79
C PRO A 334 -2.30 4.15 -36.58
N VAL A 335 -1.74 5.17 -35.94
CA VAL A 335 -1.39 6.47 -36.54
C VAL A 335 -0.09 6.96 -35.91
N LYS A 336 0.64 7.87 -36.57
CA LYS A 336 1.72 8.59 -35.88
C LYS A 336 1.10 9.49 -34.81
N PHE A 337 1.45 9.24 -33.55
CA PHE A 337 1.14 10.15 -32.45
C PHE A 337 2.09 11.38 -32.46
N PRO A 338 1.71 12.49 -31.80
CA PRO A 338 2.56 13.68 -31.69
C PRO A 338 3.89 13.35 -31.01
N ASP A 339 4.97 14.04 -31.36
CA ASP A 339 6.30 13.79 -30.80
C ASP A 339 6.42 14.10 -29.29
N PHE A 340 5.42 14.76 -28.70
CA PHE A 340 5.29 14.97 -27.25
C PHE A 340 4.54 13.85 -26.51
N VAL A 341 3.95 12.89 -27.23
CA VAL A 341 3.23 11.75 -26.65
C VAL A 341 4.13 10.52 -26.64
N LEU A 342 4.45 10.04 -25.45
CA LEU A 342 5.33 8.91 -25.18
C LEU A 342 4.55 7.58 -25.32
N PRO A 343 4.80 6.75 -26.35
CA PRO A 343 4.11 5.48 -26.48
C PRO A 343 4.74 4.45 -25.55
N ILE A 344 3.93 3.84 -24.69
CA ILE A 344 4.36 2.81 -23.74
C ILE A 344 3.85 1.46 -24.21
N TYR A 345 4.79 0.58 -24.50
CA TYR A 345 4.54 -0.71 -25.14
C TYR A 345 4.37 -1.82 -24.10
N LEU A 346 3.32 -2.62 -24.29
CA LEU A 346 2.88 -3.70 -23.42
C LEU A 346 2.81 -5.02 -24.20
N GLY A 347 2.96 -6.15 -23.50
CA GLY A 347 2.88 -7.49 -24.12
C GLY A 347 3.84 -7.67 -25.31
N GLU A 348 3.36 -8.30 -26.37
CA GLU A 348 4.17 -8.65 -27.55
C GLU A 348 4.57 -7.45 -28.43
N ALA A 349 4.02 -6.25 -28.20
CA ALA A 349 4.41 -5.06 -28.96
C ALA A 349 5.70 -4.40 -28.44
N GLN A 350 6.24 -4.86 -27.32
CA GLN A 350 7.48 -4.34 -26.75
C GLN A 350 8.70 -4.67 -27.62
N HIS A 351 9.54 -3.68 -27.93
CA HIS A 351 10.74 -3.87 -28.75
C HIS A 351 11.95 -3.05 -28.26
N GLU A 352 13.14 -3.36 -28.77
CA GLU A 352 14.36 -2.62 -28.47
C GLU A 352 14.23 -1.14 -28.86
N GLY A 353 14.79 -0.24 -28.04
CA GLY A 353 14.72 1.21 -28.24
C GLY A 353 13.38 1.89 -27.89
N ALA A 354 12.34 1.14 -27.50
CA ALA A 354 11.06 1.68 -27.05
C ALA A 354 10.97 1.87 -25.53
N LEU A 355 9.96 2.64 -25.09
CA LEU A 355 9.54 2.69 -23.69
C LEU A 355 8.66 1.47 -23.38
N ASN A 356 9.26 0.39 -22.91
CA ASN A 356 8.55 -0.87 -22.66
C ASN A 356 8.14 -1.04 -21.19
N LEU A 357 7.06 -1.80 -20.95
CA LEU A 357 6.70 -2.31 -19.62
C LEU A 357 7.89 -3.04 -18.95
N ARG A 358 8.61 -3.88 -19.69
CA ARG A 358 9.76 -4.65 -19.18
C ARG A 358 10.92 -3.80 -18.64
N ASP A 359 11.02 -2.54 -19.08
CA ASP A 359 12.12 -1.63 -18.71
C ASP A 359 11.70 -0.60 -17.64
N LEU A 360 10.39 -0.33 -17.52
CA LEU A 360 9.81 0.67 -16.60
C LEU A 360 9.11 0.06 -15.38
N ALA A 361 8.66 -1.20 -15.48
CA ALA A 361 7.90 -1.94 -14.48
C ALA A 361 8.02 -3.47 -14.74
N PRO A 362 9.24 -4.05 -14.70
CA PRO A 362 9.49 -5.47 -15.02
C PRO A 362 8.66 -6.46 -14.19
N GLU A 363 8.38 -6.14 -12.93
CA GLU A 363 7.58 -6.95 -12.01
C GLU A 363 6.13 -7.15 -12.47
N TRP A 364 5.64 -6.25 -13.32
CA TRP A 364 4.29 -6.25 -13.84
C TRP A 364 4.12 -7.05 -15.14
N VAL A 365 5.21 -7.37 -15.86
CA VAL A 365 5.18 -8.09 -17.15
C VAL A 365 4.35 -9.40 -17.11
N PRO A 366 4.47 -10.28 -16.09
CA PRO A 366 3.69 -11.52 -16.03
C PRO A 366 2.17 -11.30 -15.90
N TYR A 367 1.75 -10.12 -15.46
CA TYR A 367 0.35 -9.79 -15.12
C TYR A 367 -0.39 -9.04 -16.24
N HIS A 368 0.27 -8.76 -17.37
CA HIS A 368 -0.35 -8.09 -18.53
C HIS A 368 -1.67 -8.76 -19.00
N PRO A 369 -1.83 -10.09 -19.05
CA PRO A 369 -3.09 -10.71 -19.44
C PRO A 369 -4.29 -10.41 -18.51
N ILE A 370 -4.06 -10.08 -17.23
CA ILE A 370 -5.12 -9.90 -16.23
C ILE A 370 -5.30 -8.45 -15.73
N VAL A 371 -4.30 -7.58 -15.96
CA VAL A 371 -4.35 -6.14 -15.64
C VAL A 371 -4.42 -5.26 -16.91
N GLY A 372 -4.01 -5.78 -18.08
CA GLY A 372 -4.16 -5.12 -19.37
C GLY A 372 -3.49 -3.74 -19.46
N GLY A 373 -4.21 -2.77 -20.04
CA GLY A 373 -3.71 -1.43 -20.34
C GLY A 373 -3.25 -0.62 -19.12
N MET A 374 -3.81 -0.90 -17.94
CA MET A 374 -3.49 -0.19 -16.70
C MET A 374 -2.01 -0.28 -16.32
N LEU A 375 -1.31 -1.36 -16.74
CA LEU A 375 0.14 -1.49 -16.53
C LEU A 375 0.97 -0.42 -17.24
N GLY A 376 0.45 0.14 -18.35
CA GLY A 376 1.07 1.29 -19.00
C GLY A 376 1.04 2.53 -18.14
N ASN A 377 0.02 2.71 -17.30
CA ASN A 377 -0.05 3.82 -16.34
C ASN A 377 0.92 3.62 -15.17
N PHE A 378 1.16 2.39 -14.72
CA PHE A 378 2.18 2.08 -13.71
C PHE A 378 3.59 2.35 -14.26
N ALA A 379 3.87 1.89 -15.49
CA ALA A 379 5.10 2.21 -16.22
C ALA A 379 5.29 3.73 -16.44
N LEU A 380 4.23 4.45 -16.83
CA LEU A 380 4.24 5.91 -16.99
C LEU A 380 4.53 6.61 -15.66
N ARG A 381 3.92 6.15 -14.55
CA ARG A 381 4.15 6.68 -13.20
C ARG A 381 5.61 6.52 -12.79
N ASN A 382 6.21 5.35 -13.02
CA ASN A 382 7.64 5.13 -12.75
C ASN A 382 8.54 6.01 -13.62
N LEU A 383 8.22 6.16 -14.92
CA LEU A 383 8.94 7.06 -15.84
C LEU A 383 8.88 8.53 -15.38
N ILE A 384 7.70 9.02 -15.00
CA ILE A 384 7.50 10.39 -14.52
C ILE A 384 8.30 10.65 -13.23
N LEU A 385 8.21 9.75 -12.26
CA LEU A 385 8.90 9.88 -10.97
C LEU A 385 10.44 9.83 -11.11
N ARG A 386 10.96 9.18 -12.15
CA ARG A 386 12.40 9.08 -12.44
C ARG A 386 12.92 10.30 -13.21
N ASP A 387 12.23 10.69 -14.28
CA ASP A 387 12.81 11.58 -15.30
C ASP A 387 12.17 12.98 -15.38
N TYR A 388 10.98 13.19 -14.79
CA TYR A 388 10.16 14.40 -14.99
C TYR A 388 9.83 15.16 -13.68
N PRO A 389 10.81 15.62 -12.89
CA PRO A 389 10.58 16.29 -11.59
C PRO A 389 9.92 17.68 -11.69
N ARG A 390 9.64 18.18 -12.91
CA ARG A 390 8.92 19.44 -13.16
C ARG A 390 7.48 19.24 -13.67
N VAL A 391 7.00 18.00 -13.69
CA VAL A 391 5.65 17.68 -14.20
C VAL A 391 4.56 18.43 -13.43
N ARG A 392 3.65 19.05 -14.18
CA ARG A 392 2.49 19.80 -13.65
C ARG A 392 1.18 19.15 -14.07
N ARG A 393 1.13 18.61 -15.28
CA ARG A 393 0.00 17.81 -15.80
C ARG A 393 0.47 16.49 -16.41
N VAL A 394 -0.38 15.48 -16.30
CA VAL A 394 -0.20 14.18 -16.97
C VAL A 394 -1.35 13.99 -17.95
N GLY A 395 -1.01 13.76 -19.21
CA GLY A 395 -1.95 13.30 -20.24
C GLY A 395 -1.88 11.79 -20.40
N VAL A 396 -3.03 11.15 -20.61
CA VAL A 396 -3.13 9.71 -20.84
C VAL A 396 -4.11 9.42 -21.97
N CYS A 397 -3.64 8.63 -22.92
CA CYS A 397 -4.46 8.04 -23.96
C CYS A 397 -4.09 6.55 -24.16
N MET A 398 -4.90 5.86 -24.96
CA MET A 398 -4.60 4.52 -25.46
C MET A 398 -4.44 4.60 -26.97
N TYR A 399 -3.77 3.62 -27.57
CA TYR A 399 -3.48 3.54 -29.01
C TYR A 399 -4.63 3.86 -29.98
N ARG A 400 -5.90 3.62 -29.57
CA ARG A 400 -7.11 4.01 -30.32
C ARG A 400 -8.06 4.95 -29.55
N LYS A 401 -7.78 5.38 -28.32
CA LYS A 401 -8.72 6.16 -27.49
C LYS A 401 -8.08 7.38 -26.87
N PHE A 402 -8.72 8.53 -27.00
CA PHE A 402 -8.26 9.78 -26.36
C PHE A 402 -9.42 10.72 -26.07
N VAL A 403 -9.23 11.67 -25.14
CA VAL A 403 -10.19 12.73 -24.87
C VAL A 403 -9.71 14.02 -25.52
N SER A 404 -10.57 14.67 -26.32
CA SER A 404 -10.35 16.01 -26.88
C SER A 404 -11.16 17.05 -26.10
N ARG A 405 -10.69 18.31 -26.06
CA ARG A 405 -11.45 19.42 -25.42
C ARG A 405 -12.82 19.64 -26.05
N GLU A 406 -12.91 19.48 -27.36
CA GLU A 406 -14.11 19.77 -28.16
C GLU A 406 -14.55 18.51 -28.93
N ARG A 407 -15.81 18.49 -29.39
CA ARG A 407 -16.39 17.35 -30.13
C ARG A 407 -15.93 17.42 -31.60
N ILE A 408 -15.23 16.39 -32.08
CA ILE A 408 -14.57 16.42 -33.39
C ILE A 408 -15.51 15.92 -34.50
N SER A 409 -15.79 14.60 -34.60
CA SER A 409 -16.63 14.08 -35.70
C SER A 409 -18.12 14.31 -35.49
N GLY A 410 -18.59 14.28 -34.24
CA GLY A 410 -20.00 14.26 -33.93
C GLY A 410 -20.70 12.92 -34.21
N VAL A 411 -19.98 11.91 -34.70
CA VAL A 411 -20.49 10.60 -35.13
C VAL A 411 -20.24 9.56 -34.03
N PRO A 412 -21.28 9.10 -33.29
CA PRO A 412 -21.08 8.10 -32.24
C PRO A 412 -20.69 6.73 -32.80
N ALA A 413 -19.96 5.93 -32.03
CA ALA A 413 -19.77 4.51 -32.31
C ALA A 413 -21.09 3.74 -32.13
N GLU A 414 -21.37 2.80 -33.04
CA GLU A 414 -22.66 2.06 -33.12
C GLU A 414 -22.97 1.23 -31.87
N ASP A 415 -21.92 0.75 -31.22
CA ASP A 415 -21.90 -0.14 -30.05
C ASP A 415 -21.41 0.56 -28.77
N ASN A 416 -20.97 1.83 -28.86
CA ASN A 416 -20.62 2.63 -27.70
C ASN A 416 -20.85 4.13 -27.94
N TRP A 417 -22.10 4.54 -27.76
CA TRP A 417 -22.62 5.90 -27.99
C TRP A 417 -21.91 7.04 -27.22
N MET A 418 -21.10 6.72 -26.20
CA MET A 418 -20.29 7.70 -25.47
C MET A 418 -19.03 8.13 -26.24
N MET A 419 -18.58 7.33 -27.20
CA MET A 419 -17.38 7.58 -28.00
C MET A 419 -17.77 8.10 -29.40
N ASP A 420 -17.13 9.17 -29.84
CA ASP A 420 -17.18 9.60 -31.24
C ASP A 420 -16.11 8.86 -32.05
N VAL A 421 -16.44 8.34 -33.23
CA VAL A 421 -15.44 7.75 -34.13
C VAL A 421 -14.69 8.81 -34.91
N ILE A 422 -13.36 8.68 -34.96
CA ILE A 422 -12.43 9.52 -35.71
C ILE A 422 -11.89 8.65 -36.84
N SER A 423 -12.42 8.89 -38.03
CA SER A 423 -12.00 8.23 -39.26
C SER A 423 -10.91 9.03 -39.96
N ASP A 424 -10.41 8.49 -41.07
CA ASP A 424 -9.55 9.21 -42.01
C ASP A 424 -10.16 10.53 -42.52
N LYS A 425 -11.47 10.81 -42.34
CA LYS A 425 -12.14 12.08 -42.76
C LYS A 425 -11.95 13.24 -41.80
N GLU A 426 -11.90 12.98 -40.49
CA GLU A 426 -11.66 14.00 -39.46
C GLU A 426 -10.17 14.20 -39.25
N PHE A 427 -9.43 13.11 -39.35
CA PHE A 427 -8.02 13.11 -39.65
C PHE A 427 -7.72 13.88 -40.95
N ALA A 428 -8.59 13.81 -41.97
CA ALA A 428 -8.52 14.68 -43.15
C ALA A 428 -8.92 16.15 -42.91
N GLN A 429 -9.06 16.59 -41.65
CA GLN A 429 -9.42 17.96 -41.27
C GLN A 429 -8.54 18.56 -40.16
N GLN A 430 -7.94 17.74 -39.30
CA GLN A 430 -7.20 18.18 -38.11
C GLN A 430 -6.05 17.22 -37.79
N SER A 431 -4.91 17.72 -37.31
CA SER A 431 -3.80 16.84 -36.87
C SER A 431 -4.07 16.25 -35.48
N LEU A 432 -3.49 15.09 -35.19
CA LEU A 432 -3.65 14.46 -33.86
C LEU A 432 -3.06 15.34 -32.74
N ASP A 433 -2.03 16.14 -33.03
CA ASP A 433 -1.48 17.15 -32.13
C ASP A 433 -2.56 18.18 -31.75
N GLN A 434 -3.30 18.69 -32.74
CA GLN A 434 -4.41 19.62 -32.54
C GLN A 434 -5.62 18.99 -31.83
N MET A 435 -5.82 17.67 -31.97
CA MET A 435 -6.90 16.94 -31.29
C MET A 435 -6.59 16.65 -29.81
N LEU A 436 -5.31 16.43 -29.48
CA LEU A 436 -4.81 16.14 -28.12
C LEU A 436 -4.40 17.39 -27.32
N GLU A 437 -4.34 18.56 -27.95
CA GLU A 437 -3.93 19.84 -27.34
C GLU A 437 -4.79 20.18 -26.10
N PRO A 438 -4.22 20.19 -24.88
CA PRO A 438 -4.98 20.32 -23.64
C PRO A 438 -5.33 21.77 -23.25
N GLY A 439 -4.77 22.78 -23.92
CA GLY A 439 -4.90 24.17 -23.52
C GLY A 439 -4.48 24.37 -22.06
N SER A 440 -5.16 25.28 -21.34
CA SER A 440 -4.81 25.72 -19.99
C SER A 440 -5.64 25.12 -18.85
N GLN A 441 -6.54 24.16 -19.10
CA GLN A 441 -7.39 23.59 -18.04
C GLN A 441 -6.63 22.62 -17.11
N ASP A 442 -6.99 22.61 -15.81
CA ASP A 442 -6.48 21.65 -14.82
C ASP A 442 -6.73 20.19 -15.25
N PHE A 443 -7.96 19.93 -15.71
CA PHE A 443 -8.46 18.63 -16.13
C PHE A 443 -9.06 18.69 -17.53
N ILE A 444 -8.93 17.59 -18.28
CA ILE A 444 -9.80 17.23 -19.40
C ILE A 444 -10.18 15.78 -19.22
N VAL A 445 -11.47 15.48 -19.06
CA VAL A 445 -11.97 14.12 -18.80
C VAL A 445 -13.13 13.83 -19.74
N GLY A 446 -13.37 12.56 -20.07
CA GLY A 446 -14.55 12.20 -20.87
C GLY A 446 -15.84 12.57 -20.14
N LYS A 447 -16.93 12.80 -20.89
CA LYS A 447 -18.27 12.90 -20.28
C LYS A 447 -18.57 11.65 -19.46
N THR A 448 -19.29 11.83 -18.36
CA THR A 448 -19.76 10.71 -17.53
C THR A 448 -20.94 9.99 -18.17
N CYS A 449 -20.99 8.66 -18.05
CA CYS A 449 -22.21 7.89 -18.26
C CYS A 449 -22.77 7.39 -16.91
N GLY A 450 -23.93 6.73 -16.96
CA GLY A 450 -24.50 6.04 -15.81
C GLY A 450 -25.14 4.72 -16.22
N PHE A 451 -25.28 3.80 -15.27
CA PHE A 451 -25.74 2.44 -15.55
C PHE A 451 -27.25 2.29 -15.37
N SER A 452 -27.88 1.45 -16.20
CA SER A 452 -29.30 1.12 -16.11
C SER A 452 -29.49 -0.40 -16.15
N LEU A 453 -30.27 -0.93 -15.21
CA LEU A 453 -30.65 -2.34 -15.12
C LEU A 453 -32.15 -2.44 -14.91
N GLY A 454 -32.84 -3.21 -15.75
CA GLY A 454 -34.31 -3.32 -15.69
C GLY A 454 -35.06 -1.99 -15.90
N GLY A 455 -34.40 -0.97 -16.46
CA GLY A 455 -34.93 0.39 -16.59
C GLY A 455 -34.67 1.31 -15.38
N ALA A 456 -34.04 0.83 -14.32
CA ALA A 456 -33.69 1.61 -13.13
C ALA A 456 -32.18 1.94 -13.08
N SER A 457 -31.83 3.11 -12.53
CA SER A 457 -30.42 3.52 -12.37
C SER A 457 -29.69 2.62 -11.36
N ALA A 458 -28.58 2.03 -11.79
CA ALA A 458 -27.82 1.03 -11.07
C ALA A 458 -26.47 1.57 -10.54
N GLY A 459 -26.09 1.15 -9.33
CA GLY A 459 -24.78 1.44 -8.76
C GLY A 459 -23.67 0.55 -9.34
N TYR A 460 -22.41 0.90 -9.08
CA TYR A 460 -21.22 0.16 -9.54
C TYR A 460 -21.33 -1.34 -9.28
N LEU A 461 -21.65 -1.79 -8.06
CA LEU A 461 -21.73 -3.22 -7.74
C LEU A 461 -22.87 -3.93 -8.49
N SER A 462 -24.02 -3.29 -8.60
CA SER A 462 -25.18 -3.83 -9.31
C SER A 462 -24.84 -4.02 -10.80
N HIS A 463 -24.28 -3.01 -11.45
CA HIS A 463 -23.84 -3.11 -12.84
C HIS A 463 -22.71 -4.12 -13.04
N TYR A 464 -21.70 -4.09 -12.16
CA TYR A 464 -20.55 -5.01 -12.25
C TYR A 464 -20.99 -6.47 -12.12
N SER A 465 -21.98 -6.79 -11.28
CA SER A 465 -22.48 -8.17 -11.12
C SER A 465 -23.25 -8.72 -12.34
N GLN A 466 -23.62 -7.88 -13.31
CA GLN A 466 -24.26 -8.29 -14.56
C GLN A 466 -23.24 -8.43 -15.71
N ALA A 467 -22.22 -7.58 -15.74
CA ALA A 467 -21.19 -7.58 -16.79
C ALA A 467 -19.95 -8.43 -16.46
N HIS A 468 -19.72 -8.72 -15.17
CA HIS A 468 -18.49 -9.31 -14.62
C HIS A 468 -18.78 -10.13 -13.35
N HIS A 469 -17.76 -10.77 -12.77
CA HIS A 469 -17.89 -11.49 -11.51
C HIS A 469 -17.84 -10.52 -10.32
N ALA A 470 -18.96 -10.31 -9.62
CA ALA A 470 -19.06 -9.43 -8.45
C ALA A 470 -17.99 -9.69 -7.38
N GLU A 471 -17.59 -10.96 -7.23
CA GLU A 471 -16.49 -11.43 -6.38
C GLU A 471 -15.19 -10.61 -6.56
N ASP A 472 -14.83 -10.24 -7.80
CA ASP A 472 -13.59 -9.53 -8.07
C ASP A 472 -13.67 -8.07 -7.60
N LEU A 473 -14.79 -7.37 -7.83
CA LEU A 473 -14.98 -6.00 -7.33
C LEU A 473 -15.07 -5.96 -5.80
N LEU A 474 -15.68 -6.97 -5.17
CA LEU A 474 -15.74 -7.09 -3.71
C LEU A 474 -14.35 -7.30 -3.11
N ARG A 475 -13.52 -8.19 -3.69
CA ARG A 475 -12.11 -8.39 -3.31
C ARG A 475 -11.29 -7.11 -3.48
N TYR A 476 -11.46 -6.41 -4.60
CA TYR A 476 -10.70 -5.21 -4.93
C TYR A 476 -11.07 -4.03 -4.04
N ALA A 477 -12.36 -3.88 -3.68
CA ALA A 477 -12.82 -2.91 -2.70
C ALA A 477 -12.30 -3.21 -1.29
N ALA A 478 -12.33 -4.48 -0.85
CA ALA A 478 -11.74 -4.87 0.44
C ALA A 478 -10.24 -4.53 0.49
N ALA A 479 -9.49 -4.84 -0.57
CA ALA A 479 -8.08 -4.47 -0.70
C ALA A 479 -7.86 -2.94 -0.70
N ALA A 480 -8.76 -2.15 -1.29
CA ALA A 480 -8.71 -0.69 -1.25
C ALA A 480 -8.93 -0.11 0.16
N ILE A 481 -9.80 -0.73 0.96
CA ILE A 481 -10.02 -0.36 2.37
C ILE A 481 -8.83 -0.78 3.23
N GLU A 482 -8.33 -2.02 3.09
CA GLU A 482 -7.16 -2.54 3.82
C GLU A 482 -5.87 -1.73 3.56
N LEU A 483 -5.79 -1.04 2.41
CA LEU A 483 -4.67 -0.18 2.03
C LEU A 483 -4.94 1.33 2.25
N GLY A 484 -6.09 1.70 2.80
CA GLY A 484 -6.41 3.10 3.12
C GLY A 484 -6.63 4.01 1.90
N VAL A 485 -7.08 3.46 0.77
CA VAL A 485 -7.40 4.24 -0.45
C VAL A 485 -8.74 4.98 -0.29
N PHE A 486 -9.70 4.34 0.38
CA PHE A 486 -10.93 4.93 0.89
C PHE A 486 -11.32 4.24 2.20
N ASP A 487 -12.03 4.93 3.10
CA ASP A 487 -12.41 4.36 4.40
C ASP A 487 -13.54 3.32 4.28
N LYS A 488 -13.67 2.44 5.28
CA LYS A 488 -14.80 1.50 5.38
C LYS A 488 -16.18 2.18 5.30
N ALA A 489 -16.31 3.43 5.73
CA ALA A 489 -17.54 4.22 5.59
C ALA A 489 -17.80 4.69 4.14
N GLU A 490 -16.77 4.84 3.32
CA GLU A 490 -16.91 5.16 1.88
C GLU A 490 -17.32 3.93 1.05
N ALA A 491 -17.29 2.71 1.60
CA ALA A 491 -17.55 1.48 0.88
C ALA A 491 -18.97 1.41 0.28
N GLU A 492 -19.99 1.87 1.00
CA GLU A 492 -21.36 1.95 0.46
C GLU A 492 -21.44 2.96 -0.68
N ALA A 493 -20.79 4.12 -0.55
CA ALA A 493 -20.73 5.13 -1.60
C ALA A 493 -20.01 4.58 -2.86
N PHE A 494 -18.91 3.85 -2.70
CA PHE A 494 -18.20 3.20 -3.81
C PHE A 494 -19.07 2.19 -4.56
N PHE A 495 -19.80 1.32 -3.85
CA PHE A 495 -20.63 0.30 -4.50
C PHE A 495 -21.94 0.86 -5.08
N SER A 496 -22.48 1.95 -4.51
CA SER A 496 -23.74 2.57 -4.92
C SER A 496 -23.60 3.72 -5.93
N GLU A 497 -22.37 4.17 -6.21
CA GLU A 497 -22.08 5.20 -7.21
C GLU A 497 -22.69 4.86 -8.57
N LYS A 498 -23.34 5.86 -9.19
CA LYS A 498 -24.11 5.75 -10.44
C LYS A 498 -23.47 6.50 -11.60
N ILE A 499 -22.57 7.44 -11.31
CA ILE A 499 -21.85 8.25 -12.29
C ILE A 499 -20.50 7.56 -12.58
N PHE A 500 -20.14 7.44 -13.86
CA PHE A 500 -18.96 6.71 -14.29
C PHE A 500 -18.19 7.44 -15.39
N PHE A 501 -16.88 7.62 -15.17
CA PHE A 501 -15.93 8.00 -16.21
C PHE A 501 -15.38 6.73 -16.88
N MET A 502 -15.67 6.55 -18.17
CA MET A 502 -15.08 5.45 -18.95
C MET A 502 -13.56 5.60 -19.02
N GLY A 503 -12.83 4.54 -18.67
CA GLY A 503 -11.38 4.57 -18.46
C GLY A 503 -10.92 5.18 -17.14
N GLY A 504 -11.80 5.72 -16.29
CA GLY A 504 -11.43 6.30 -14.99
C GLY A 504 -10.36 7.39 -15.09
N VAL A 505 -9.12 7.07 -14.70
CA VAL A 505 -7.93 7.95 -14.79
C VAL A 505 -6.92 7.54 -15.89
N GLU A 506 -7.30 6.58 -16.75
CA GLU A 506 -6.51 6.10 -17.89
C GLU A 506 -6.78 6.87 -19.21
N LEU A 507 -7.72 7.81 -19.21
CA LEU A 507 -8.13 8.57 -20.40
C LEU A 507 -8.45 10.02 -20.04
N GLY A 508 -7.60 10.96 -20.46
CA GLY A 508 -7.77 12.38 -20.20
C GLY A 508 -6.46 13.12 -19.94
N VAL A 509 -6.58 14.29 -19.32
CA VAL A 509 -5.46 15.12 -18.85
C VAL A 509 -5.78 15.57 -17.43
N PHE A 510 -4.78 15.50 -16.54
CA PHE A 510 -4.97 15.59 -15.10
C PHE A 510 -3.85 16.43 -14.44
N PRO A 511 -4.09 17.06 -13.28
CA PRO A 511 -3.01 17.59 -12.44
C PRO A 511 -2.11 16.44 -11.98
N ALA A 512 -0.79 16.59 -12.11
CA ALA A 512 0.15 15.49 -11.90
C ALA A 512 0.15 14.96 -10.45
N GLU A 513 0.00 15.85 -9.47
CA GLU A 513 -0.13 15.53 -8.05
C GLU A 513 -1.32 14.58 -7.75
N PHE A 514 -2.48 14.85 -8.36
CA PHE A 514 -3.64 13.95 -8.28
C PHE A 514 -3.38 12.63 -8.99
N TRP A 515 -2.88 12.66 -10.23
CA TRP A 515 -2.74 11.46 -11.04
C TRP A 515 -1.69 10.48 -10.48
N LEU A 516 -0.53 10.99 -10.05
CA LEU A 516 0.53 10.17 -9.44
C LEU A 516 0.09 9.55 -8.10
N ARG A 517 -0.78 10.23 -7.34
CA ARG A 517 -1.45 9.69 -6.15
C ARG A 517 -2.46 8.60 -6.52
N ALA A 518 -3.41 8.90 -7.41
CA ALA A 518 -4.49 7.99 -7.78
C ALA A 518 -3.96 6.70 -8.42
N ILE A 519 -3.01 6.80 -9.36
CA ILE A 519 -2.36 5.64 -9.97
C ILE A 519 -1.53 4.87 -8.94
N GLY A 520 -0.81 5.53 -8.02
CA GLY A 520 -0.08 4.83 -6.96
C GLY A 520 -0.99 4.05 -6.00
N GLN A 521 -2.19 4.56 -5.72
CA GLN A 521 -3.22 3.86 -4.96
C GLN A 521 -3.79 2.67 -5.73
N ILE A 522 -4.15 2.86 -7.01
CA ILE A 522 -4.65 1.80 -7.90
C ILE A 522 -3.60 0.69 -8.09
N GLU A 523 -2.33 1.06 -8.25
CA GLU A 523 -1.18 0.16 -8.36
C GLU A 523 -1.04 -0.70 -7.10
N ALA A 524 -1.10 -0.10 -5.91
CA ALA A 524 -1.02 -0.83 -4.65
C ALA A 524 -2.17 -1.84 -4.46
N VAL A 525 -3.41 -1.45 -4.80
CA VAL A 525 -4.59 -2.34 -4.73
C VAL A 525 -4.51 -3.46 -5.77
N THR A 526 -4.12 -3.14 -7.01
CA THR A 526 -3.92 -4.14 -8.06
C THR A 526 -2.84 -5.12 -7.66
N TRP A 527 -1.71 -4.65 -7.13
CA TRP A 527 -0.59 -5.50 -6.70
C TRP A 527 -1.00 -6.40 -5.55
N TYR A 528 -1.77 -5.89 -4.59
CA TYR A 528 -2.36 -6.72 -3.54
C TYR A 528 -3.26 -7.82 -4.12
N CYS A 529 -4.14 -7.49 -5.08
CA CYS A 529 -5.09 -8.44 -5.66
C CYS A 529 -4.42 -9.54 -6.50
N VAL A 530 -3.54 -9.18 -7.45
CA VAL A 530 -2.83 -10.18 -8.30
C VAL A 530 -1.90 -11.10 -7.51
N GLN A 531 -1.49 -10.68 -6.31
CA GLN A 531 -0.61 -11.43 -5.42
C GLN A 531 -1.35 -12.24 -4.35
N ARG A 532 -2.64 -11.96 -4.08
CA ARG A 532 -3.45 -12.63 -3.05
C ARG A 532 -4.47 -13.61 -3.64
N TYR A 533 -4.93 -13.37 -4.85
CA TYR A 533 -6.01 -14.14 -5.47
C TYR A 533 -5.56 -14.73 -6.82
N ASP A 534 -5.58 -16.06 -6.91
CA ASP A 534 -5.47 -16.82 -8.16
C ASP A 534 -6.80 -16.70 -8.96
N THR A 535 -7.14 -15.47 -9.36
CA THR A 535 -8.36 -15.14 -10.11
C THR A 535 -8.21 -15.62 -11.55
N ARG A 536 -8.61 -16.88 -11.78
CA ARG A 536 -8.70 -17.48 -13.11
C ARG A 536 -10.07 -17.18 -13.72
N ARG A 537 -10.06 -16.56 -14.89
CA ARG A 537 -11.23 -16.16 -15.68
C ARG A 537 -10.91 -16.41 -17.16
N GLU A 538 -11.93 -16.61 -17.98
CA GLU A 538 -11.77 -16.96 -19.40
C GLU A 538 -12.20 -15.82 -20.34
N GLY A 539 -11.63 -15.82 -21.55
CA GLY A 539 -11.95 -14.86 -22.60
C GLY A 539 -11.88 -13.41 -22.12
N TYR A 540 -12.95 -12.65 -22.34
CA TYR A 540 -13.03 -11.23 -21.95
C TYR A 540 -12.86 -10.97 -20.45
N GLN A 541 -13.21 -11.94 -19.58
CA GLN A 541 -13.17 -11.78 -18.12
C GLN A 541 -11.75 -11.96 -17.53
N THR A 542 -10.77 -12.42 -18.31
CA THR A 542 -9.35 -12.49 -17.93
C THR A 542 -8.86 -11.19 -17.28
N ARG A 543 -9.26 -10.05 -17.84
CA ARG A 543 -8.90 -8.68 -17.40
C ARG A 543 -9.66 -8.20 -16.15
N ALA A 544 -10.02 -9.11 -15.24
CA ALA A 544 -10.83 -8.82 -14.05
C ALA A 544 -10.31 -7.63 -13.23
N TRP A 545 -8.99 -7.53 -13.05
CA TRP A 545 -8.38 -6.43 -12.29
C TRP A 545 -8.35 -5.11 -13.05
N ALA A 546 -8.23 -5.13 -14.38
CA ALA A 546 -8.39 -3.92 -15.20
C ALA A 546 -9.78 -3.32 -15.01
N PHE A 547 -10.83 -4.15 -15.07
CA PHE A 547 -12.20 -3.68 -14.87
C PHE A 547 -12.42 -3.13 -13.46
N CYS A 548 -11.86 -3.76 -12.42
CA CYS A 548 -11.93 -3.24 -11.05
C CYS A 548 -11.18 -1.89 -10.90
N ALA A 549 -9.98 -1.80 -11.48
CA ALA A 549 -9.14 -0.61 -11.47
C ALA A 549 -9.82 0.59 -12.16
N GLU A 550 -10.55 0.36 -13.25
CA GLU A 550 -11.37 1.37 -13.94
C GLU A 550 -12.44 1.98 -13.02
N ARG A 551 -13.12 1.16 -12.18
CA ARG A 551 -14.15 1.64 -11.23
C ARG A 551 -13.50 2.43 -10.09
N LEU A 552 -12.37 1.95 -9.55
CA LEU A 552 -11.63 2.70 -8.53
C LEU A 552 -11.11 4.04 -9.07
N GLY A 553 -10.56 4.06 -10.29
CA GLY A 553 -10.13 5.29 -10.95
C GLY A 553 -11.27 6.29 -11.16
N SER A 554 -12.42 5.83 -11.65
CA SER A 554 -13.62 6.66 -11.79
C SER A 554 -14.10 7.22 -10.45
N PHE A 555 -14.13 6.42 -9.38
CA PHE A 555 -14.51 6.88 -8.04
C PHE A 555 -13.52 7.90 -7.45
N LEU A 556 -12.21 7.66 -7.56
CA LEU A 556 -11.18 8.59 -7.11
C LEU A 556 -11.25 9.92 -7.87
N LEU A 557 -11.51 9.89 -9.18
CA LEU A 557 -11.70 11.08 -10.01
C LEU A 557 -12.97 11.86 -9.61
N LEU A 558 -14.10 11.18 -9.41
CA LEU A 558 -15.33 11.81 -8.90
C LEU A 558 -15.13 12.43 -7.52
N ARG A 559 -14.42 11.75 -6.61
CA ARG A 559 -14.11 12.27 -5.26
C ARG A 559 -13.26 13.55 -5.33
N GLU A 560 -12.24 13.58 -6.17
CA GLU A 560 -11.38 14.75 -6.35
C GLU A 560 -12.12 15.91 -7.05
N LEU A 561 -12.90 15.64 -8.12
CA LEU A 561 -13.65 16.66 -8.85
C LEU A 561 -14.78 17.28 -8.01
N ARG A 562 -15.58 16.46 -7.32
CA ARG A 562 -16.62 16.94 -6.39
C ARG A 562 -16.00 17.70 -5.22
N GLY A 563 -14.89 17.21 -4.66
CA GLY A 563 -14.20 17.83 -3.53
C GLY A 563 -13.55 19.18 -3.86
N ARG A 564 -12.96 19.34 -5.05
CA ARG A 564 -12.32 20.61 -5.47
C ARG A 564 -13.28 21.64 -6.07
N TYR A 565 -14.31 21.20 -6.79
CA TYR A 565 -15.13 22.09 -7.63
C TYR A 565 -16.64 22.00 -7.39
N GLY A 566 -17.14 20.87 -6.87
CA GLY A 566 -18.58 20.64 -6.66
C GLY A 566 -19.38 20.36 -7.93
N GLU A 567 -20.63 19.93 -7.76
CA GLU A 567 -21.57 19.63 -8.87
C GLU A 567 -22.46 20.86 -9.14
N PRO A 568 -22.76 21.22 -10.41
CA PRO A 568 -22.24 20.67 -11.67
C PRO A 568 -20.93 21.35 -12.13
N ALA A 569 -20.26 22.15 -11.29
CA ALA A 569 -19.15 23.01 -11.73
C ALA A 569 -17.91 22.26 -12.26
N TYR A 570 -17.74 20.96 -11.96
CA TYR A 570 -16.72 20.13 -12.59
C TYR A 570 -17.01 19.78 -14.06
N GLU A 571 -18.25 19.89 -14.54
CA GLU A 571 -18.64 19.54 -15.92
C GLU A 571 -17.92 20.41 -16.98
N ARG A 572 -17.37 21.57 -16.59
CA ARG A 572 -16.52 22.43 -17.45
C ARG A 572 -15.26 21.72 -17.98
N PHE A 573 -14.85 20.64 -17.33
CA PHE A 573 -13.70 19.80 -17.72
C PHE A 573 -14.09 18.64 -18.65
N PHE A 574 -15.38 18.51 -19.03
CA PHE A 574 -15.85 17.48 -19.96
C PHE A 574 -15.39 17.75 -21.39
N GLY A 575 -14.44 16.95 -21.85
CA GLY A 575 -14.13 16.76 -23.25
C GLY A 575 -15.01 15.70 -23.93
N GLN A 576 -14.75 15.45 -25.21
CA GLN A 576 -15.30 14.31 -25.93
C GLN A 576 -14.34 13.13 -25.87
N LEU A 577 -14.83 11.94 -25.54
CA LEU A 577 -14.07 10.70 -25.72
C LEU A 577 -14.18 10.25 -27.19
N ASN A 578 -13.03 9.91 -27.78
CA ASN A 578 -12.90 9.58 -29.19
C ASN A 578 -12.33 8.17 -29.38
N LEU A 579 -12.71 7.52 -30.49
CA LEU A 579 -12.22 6.22 -30.94
C LEU A 579 -11.64 6.34 -32.36
N ILE A 580 -10.35 6.06 -32.53
CA ILE A 580 -9.70 6.01 -33.83
C ILE A 580 -10.16 4.75 -34.60
N THR A 581 -10.71 4.94 -35.79
CA THR A 581 -11.10 3.88 -36.73
C THR A 581 -10.47 4.11 -38.12
N LYS A 582 -10.61 3.12 -39.01
CA LYS A 582 -10.06 3.16 -40.38
C LYS A 582 -11.19 3.15 -41.40
N GLY A 583 -11.15 4.05 -42.37
CA GLY A 583 -12.25 4.27 -43.31
C GLY A 583 -13.58 4.55 -42.60
N ASP A 584 -14.68 4.11 -43.19
CA ASP A 584 -16.04 4.32 -42.67
C ASP A 584 -16.47 3.36 -41.54
N GLN A 585 -15.52 2.73 -40.82
CA GLN A 585 -15.84 1.83 -39.70
C GLN A 585 -16.34 2.62 -38.48
N LYS A 586 -17.53 2.24 -37.97
CA LYS A 586 -18.19 2.89 -36.81
C LYS A 586 -18.28 2.02 -35.54
N GLN A 587 -17.69 0.82 -35.56
CA GLN A 587 -17.83 -0.16 -34.47
C GLN A 587 -16.57 -0.21 -33.60
N TYR A 588 -16.78 -0.19 -32.28
CA TYR A 588 -15.78 -0.45 -31.26
C TYR A 588 -15.48 -1.95 -31.17
N VAL A 589 -14.72 -2.46 -32.15
CA VAL A 589 -14.11 -3.80 -32.03
C VAL A 589 -13.19 -3.79 -30.79
N PRO A 590 -13.52 -4.54 -29.71
CA PRO A 590 -12.74 -4.53 -28.50
C PRO A 590 -11.35 -5.13 -28.77
N SER A 591 -10.33 -4.65 -28.06
CA SER A 591 -9.04 -5.35 -28.04
C SER A 591 -9.25 -6.75 -27.47
N HIS A 592 -8.93 -7.77 -28.26
CA HIS A 592 -8.75 -9.15 -27.78
C HIS A 592 -7.41 -9.25 -27.06
#